data_AF-A0A146LV85-F1
#
_entry.id   AF-A0A146LV85-F1
#
_cell.length_a   1.000
_cell.length_b   1.000
_cell.length_c   1.000
_cell.angle_alpha   90.00
_cell.angle_beta   90.00
_cell.angle_gamma   90.00
#
_symmetry.space_group_name_H-M   'P 1'
#
loop_
_entity.id
_entity.type
_entity.pdbx_description
1 polymer ?
#
loop_
_entity_poly.entity_id
_entity_poly.type
_entity_poly.pdbx_seq_one_letter_code
_entity_poly.pdbx_strand_id
1 'polypeptide(L)'
;SLKRGPFQRFLSVYHNRLSTDTTTSHLFGMNWSIFVLFSLSWSWQCASGARILAFFPMPWRSHQNVFRPLMKELALRGHQVDFFTNLPMNNPPKGLNQKVVKDWQGEVMKGYKEEDVANMITFNVQRNLVYYCGR
;
A
#
# COMPACT_ATOMS: atom_id res chain seq x y z
N SER A 1 -69.92 -23.19 27.34
CA SER A 1 -68.47 -22.94 27.25
C SER A 1 -67.75 -24.29 27.29
N LEU A 2 -67.50 -24.92 26.14
CA LEU A 2 -66.90 -26.25 26.02
C LEU A 2 -65.37 -26.12 25.98
N LYS A 3 -64.70 -26.52 27.07
CA LYS A 3 -63.22 -26.54 27.17
C LYS A 3 -62.66 -27.58 26.19
N ARG A 4 -61.92 -27.12 25.18
CA ARG A 4 -61.20 -27.97 24.22
C ARG A 4 -60.19 -28.86 24.96
N GLY A 5 -60.17 -30.15 24.61
CA GLY A 5 -59.36 -31.17 25.28
C GLY A 5 -57.85 -31.04 25.01
N PRO A 6 -56.98 -31.69 25.81
CA PRO A 6 -55.52 -31.61 25.70
C PRO A 6 -55.00 -32.03 24.31
N PHE A 7 -55.70 -32.95 23.64
CA PHE A 7 -55.36 -33.42 22.30
C PHE A 7 -55.56 -32.35 21.21
N GLN A 8 -56.65 -31.55 21.32
CA GLN A 8 -56.89 -30.42 20.42
C GLN A 8 -55.88 -29.29 20.63
N ARG A 9 -55.35 -29.15 21.86
CA ARG A 9 -54.25 -28.24 22.17
C ARG A 9 -52.94 -28.69 21.52
N PHE A 10 -52.69 -30.00 21.48
CA PHE A 10 -51.51 -30.59 20.85
C PHE A 10 -51.51 -30.42 19.32
N LEU A 11 -52.67 -30.66 18.69
CA LEU A 11 -52.84 -30.47 17.23
C LEU A 11 -52.71 -28.99 16.83
N SER A 12 -53.22 -28.06 17.66
CA SER A 12 -53.02 -26.62 17.47
C SER A 12 -51.55 -26.22 17.52
N VAL A 13 -50.75 -26.82 18.41
CA VAL A 13 -49.31 -26.56 18.53
C VAL A 13 -48.54 -27.15 17.35
N TYR A 14 -48.92 -28.34 16.87
CA TYR A 14 -48.31 -28.95 15.68
C TYR A 14 -48.61 -28.16 14.40
N HIS A 15 -49.87 -27.75 14.21
CA HIS A 15 -50.27 -26.96 13.05
C HIS A 15 -49.63 -25.57 13.02
N ASN A 16 -49.38 -24.96 14.19
CA ASN A 16 -48.64 -23.69 14.27
C ASN A 16 -47.12 -23.86 14.09
N ARG A 17 -46.57 -25.07 14.29
CA ARG A 17 -45.14 -25.36 14.10
C ARG A 17 -44.80 -25.69 12.64
N LEU A 18 -45.74 -26.25 11.88
CA LEU A 18 -45.61 -26.45 10.43
C LEU A 18 -45.71 -25.15 9.62
N SER A 19 -46.29 -24.07 10.17
CA SER A 19 -46.35 -22.77 9.47
C SER A 19 -45.11 -21.90 9.66
N THR A 20 -44.18 -22.30 10.53
CA THR A 20 -42.89 -21.58 10.75
C THR A 20 -41.74 -22.12 9.89
N ASP A 21 -41.96 -23.21 9.13
CA ASP A 21 -40.96 -23.78 8.23
C ASP A 21 -40.98 -23.17 6.81
N THR A 22 -41.95 -22.30 6.50
CA THR A 22 -42.00 -21.57 5.22
C THR A 22 -41.11 -20.33 5.20
N THR A 23 -40.77 -19.76 6.37
CA THR A 23 -39.87 -18.61 6.46
C THR A 23 -38.40 -18.98 6.28
N THR A 24 -38.01 -20.23 6.57
CA THR A 24 -36.66 -20.75 6.33
C THR A 24 -36.42 -21.11 4.87
N SER A 25 -37.45 -21.43 4.08
CA SER A 25 -37.32 -21.63 2.62
C SER A 25 -37.06 -20.33 1.84
N HIS A 26 -37.41 -19.17 2.37
CA HIS A 26 -37.07 -17.87 1.77
C HIS A 26 -35.58 -17.50 1.94
N LEU A 27 -34.89 -18.08 2.93
CA LEU A 27 -33.45 -17.87 3.14
C LEU A 27 -32.58 -18.74 2.22
N PHE A 28 -33.13 -19.85 1.69
CA PHE A 28 -32.45 -20.74 0.74
C PHE A 28 -32.61 -20.32 -0.73
N GLY A 29 -33.59 -19.46 -1.04
CA GLY A 29 -33.71 -18.76 -2.33
C GLY A 29 -32.73 -17.60 -2.43
N MET A 30 -31.48 -17.84 -2.04
CA MET A 30 -30.46 -16.80 -2.02
C MET A 30 -30.06 -16.54 -3.48
N ASN A 31 -30.51 -15.40 -4.02
CA ASN A 31 -30.22 -14.96 -5.39
C ASN A 31 -28.72 -15.05 -5.66
N TRP A 32 -28.28 -16.09 -6.36
CA TRP A 32 -26.87 -16.33 -6.71
C TRP A 32 -26.22 -15.11 -7.38
N SER A 33 -27.03 -14.31 -8.09
CA SER A 33 -26.64 -13.01 -8.64
C SER A 33 -26.07 -12.04 -7.60
N ILE A 34 -26.61 -12.02 -6.37
CA ILE A 34 -26.14 -11.16 -5.29
C ILE A 34 -24.73 -11.59 -4.87
N PHE A 35 -24.45 -12.89 -4.73
CA PHE A 35 -23.11 -13.39 -4.42
C PHE A 35 -22.09 -13.09 -5.51
N VAL A 36 -22.49 -13.24 -6.77
CA VAL A 36 -21.64 -12.90 -7.92
C VAL A 36 -21.33 -11.40 -7.94
N LEU A 37 -22.31 -10.53 -7.68
CA LEU A 37 -22.11 -9.08 -7.59
C LEU A 37 -21.21 -8.70 -6.40
N PHE A 38 -21.38 -9.32 -5.24
CA PHE A 38 -20.48 -9.13 -4.09
C PHE A 38 -19.05 -9.59 -4.39
N SER A 39 -18.89 -10.73 -5.06
CA SER A 39 -17.58 -11.26 -5.47
C SER A 39 -16.87 -10.35 -6.49
N LEU A 40 -17.60 -9.85 -7.49
CA LEU A 40 -17.09 -8.91 -8.49
C LEU A 40 -16.69 -7.57 -7.85
N SER A 41 -17.52 -7.05 -6.93
CA SER A 41 -17.24 -5.81 -6.22
C SER A 41 -16.01 -5.93 -5.32
N TRP A 42 -15.84 -7.05 -4.62
CA TRP A 42 -14.66 -7.32 -3.79
C TRP A 42 -13.37 -7.41 -4.63
N SER A 43 -13.46 -8.06 -5.80
CA SER A 43 -12.35 -8.19 -6.74
C SER A 43 -11.88 -6.83 -7.28
N TRP A 44 -12.79 -5.86 -7.43
CA TRP A 44 -12.47 -4.50 -7.86
C TRP A 44 -11.59 -3.75 -6.84
N GLN A 45 -11.84 -3.95 -5.54
CA GLN A 45 -11.01 -3.35 -4.49
C GLN A 45 -9.58 -3.89 -4.50
N CYS A 46 -9.39 -5.17 -4.82
CA CYS A 46 -8.07 -5.79 -4.93
C CYS A 46 -7.25 -5.29 -6.14
N ALA A 47 -7.89 -4.71 -7.16
CA ALA A 47 -7.25 -4.22 -8.38
C ALA A 47 -6.83 -2.74 -8.31
N SER A 48 -7.08 -2.06 -7.19
CA SER A 48 -6.75 -0.64 -7.03
C SER A 48 -5.27 -0.45 -6.66
N GLY A 49 -4.53 0.32 -7.45
CA GLY A 49 -3.14 0.65 -7.16
C GLY A 49 -2.99 1.59 -5.96
N ALA A 50 -2.13 1.23 -5.02
CA ALA A 50 -1.80 2.08 -3.86
C ALA A 50 -1.22 3.45 -4.26
N ARG A 51 -1.45 4.46 -3.41
CA ARG A 51 -0.83 5.80 -3.51
C ARG A 51 0.39 5.86 -2.59
N ILE A 52 1.57 6.00 -3.16
CA ILE A 52 2.87 5.88 -2.46
C ILE A 52 3.59 7.22 -2.50
N LEU A 53 3.96 7.73 -1.32
CA LEU A 53 4.85 8.88 -1.18
C LEU A 53 6.29 8.38 -1.05
N ALA A 54 7.13 8.72 -2.02
CA ALA A 54 8.54 8.35 -2.04
C ALA A 54 9.40 9.58 -1.76
N PHE A 55 9.91 9.66 -0.53
CA PHE A 55 10.79 10.73 -0.06
C PHE A 55 12.08 10.12 0.49
N PHE A 56 13.21 10.48 -0.13
CA PHE A 56 14.53 10.04 0.31
C PHE A 56 15.38 11.28 0.58
N PRO A 57 15.82 11.50 1.83
CA PRO A 57 16.59 12.71 2.19
C PRO A 57 18.03 12.69 1.67
N MET A 58 18.38 11.77 0.77
CA MET A 58 19.73 11.55 0.24
C MET A 58 19.80 11.98 -1.24
N PRO A 59 20.29 13.20 -1.52
CA PRO A 59 20.36 13.74 -2.89
C PRO A 59 21.45 13.10 -3.78
N TRP A 60 22.22 12.13 -3.26
CA TRP A 60 23.29 11.47 -4.01
C TRP A 60 22.79 10.70 -5.24
N ARG A 61 23.41 10.97 -6.39
CA ARG A 61 23.14 10.29 -7.66
C ARG A 61 23.24 8.76 -7.55
N SER A 62 24.21 8.25 -6.80
CA SER A 62 24.38 6.81 -6.57
C SER A 62 23.18 6.18 -5.86
N HIS A 63 22.64 6.87 -4.85
CA HIS A 63 21.48 6.39 -4.09
C HIS A 63 20.21 6.48 -4.93
N GLN A 64 20.07 7.55 -5.71
CA GLN A 64 18.90 7.69 -6.59
C GLN A 64 18.89 6.69 -7.74
N ASN A 65 20.04 6.25 -8.24
CA ASN A 65 20.08 5.18 -9.24
C ASN A 65 19.45 3.87 -8.74
N VAL A 66 19.40 3.63 -7.44
CA VAL A 66 18.74 2.45 -6.86
C VAL A 66 17.23 2.67 -6.75
N PHE A 67 16.79 3.83 -6.29
CA PHE A 67 15.35 4.09 -6.06
C PHE A 67 14.56 4.42 -7.33
N ARG A 68 15.18 5.05 -8.33
CA ARG A 68 14.54 5.41 -9.62
C ARG A 68 13.89 4.21 -10.33
N PRO A 69 14.58 3.08 -10.56
CA PRO A 69 13.95 1.92 -11.18
C PRO A 69 12.81 1.36 -10.31
N LEU A 70 12.96 1.34 -8.99
CA LEU A 70 11.90 0.88 -8.08
C LEU A 70 10.63 1.73 -8.21
N MET A 71 10.74 3.05 -8.19
CA MET A 71 9.60 3.96 -8.34
C MET A 71 8.93 3.85 -9.71
N LYS A 72 9.74 3.65 -10.76
CA LYS A 72 9.25 3.38 -12.12
C LYS A 72 8.43 2.09 -12.16
N GLU A 73 8.97 1.01 -11.60
CA GLU A 73 8.34 -0.31 -11.59
C GLU A 73 7.04 -0.36 -10.77
N LEU A 74 6.98 0.39 -9.68
CA LEU A 74 5.75 0.59 -8.90
C LEU A 74 4.68 1.32 -9.73
N ALA A 75 5.06 2.41 -10.39
CA ALA A 75 4.15 3.16 -11.24
C ALA A 75 3.65 2.35 -12.45
N LEU A 76 4.50 1.50 -13.04
CA LEU A 76 4.11 0.60 -14.13
C LEU A 76 3.13 -0.49 -13.69
N ARG A 77 3.19 -0.93 -12.42
CA ARG A 77 2.24 -1.89 -11.84
C ARG A 77 0.88 -1.28 -11.48
N GLY A 78 0.66 0.00 -11.79
CA GLY A 78 -0.60 0.70 -11.56
C GLY A 78 -0.65 1.48 -10.24
N HIS A 79 0.44 1.51 -9.46
CA HIS A 79 0.51 2.37 -8.28
C HIS A 79 0.67 3.84 -8.68
N GLN A 80 0.10 4.75 -7.89
CA GLN A 80 0.35 6.18 -8.03
C GLN A 80 1.48 6.57 -7.09
N VAL A 81 2.60 7.03 -7.64
CA VAL A 81 3.81 7.31 -6.88
C VAL A 81 4.14 8.80 -6.96
N ASP A 82 4.16 9.48 -5.82
CA ASP A 82 4.66 10.84 -5.69
C ASP A 82 6.12 10.79 -5.24
N PHE A 83 7.04 11.01 -6.17
CA PHE A 83 8.48 10.86 -5.94
C PHE A 83 9.18 12.22 -5.85
N PHE A 84 9.71 12.53 -4.67
CA PHE A 84 10.52 13.72 -4.44
C PHE A 84 11.97 13.44 -4.81
N THR A 85 12.49 14.16 -5.80
CA THR A 85 13.84 13.91 -6.34
C THR A 85 14.46 15.19 -6.87
N ASN A 86 15.77 15.35 -6.72
CA ASN A 86 16.57 16.39 -7.41
C ASN A 86 17.01 15.96 -8.83
N LEU A 87 16.85 14.67 -9.19
CA LEU A 87 17.29 14.09 -10.47
C LEU A 87 16.11 13.39 -11.18
N PRO A 88 15.24 14.16 -11.85
CA PRO A 88 14.08 13.61 -12.53
C PRO A 88 14.48 12.61 -13.63
N MET A 89 13.61 11.64 -13.88
CA MET A 89 13.71 10.71 -15.01
C MET A 89 13.12 11.32 -16.27
N ASN A 90 13.79 11.07 -17.39
CA ASN A 90 13.26 11.37 -18.72
C ASN A 90 12.11 10.40 -19.02
N ASN A 91 10.97 10.93 -19.46
CA ASN A 91 9.76 10.16 -19.81
C ASN A 91 9.24 9.25 -18.67
N PRO A 92 8.73 9.83 -17.56
CA PRO A 92 8.15 9.03 -16.49
C PRO A 92 6.87 8.30 -16.94
N PRO A 93 6.58 7.10 -16.41
CA PRO A 93 5.30 6.43 -16.61
C PRO A 93 4.16 7.28 -16.00
N LYS A 94 2.94 7.16 -16.54
CA LYS A 94 1.78 7.98 -16.15
C LYS A 94 1.46 7.98 -14.65
N GLY A 95 1.77 6.88 -13.96
CA GLY A 95 1.57 6.74 -12.51
C GLY A 95 2.64 7.39 -11.64
N LEU A 96 3.71 7.95 -12.23
CA LEU A 96 4.83 8.52 -11.48
C LEU A 96 4.87 10.05 -11.58
N ASN A 97 4.50 10.71 -10.49
CA ASN A 97 4.61 12.15 -10.34
C ASN A 97 5.96 12.50 -9.70
N GLN A 98 6.83 13.16 -10.45
CA GLN A 98 8.13 13.57 -9.93
C GLN A 98 8.05 15.02 -9.43
N LYS A 99 8.28 15.22 -8.13
CA LYS A 99 8.39 16.54 -7.49
C LYS A 99 9.86 16.93 -7.45
N VAL A 100 10.24 17.87 -8.30
CA VAL A 100 11.63 18.33 -8.40
C VAL A 100 11.94 19.19 -7.17
N VAL A 101 12.94 18.77 -6.39
CA VAL A 101 13.43 19.50 -5.23
C VAL A 101 14.83 20.04 -5.52
N LYS A 102 15.13 21.22 -4.95
CA LYS A 102 16.46 21.83 -5.03
C LYS A 102 17.54 20.86 -4.52
N ASP A 103 18.64 20.77 -5.24
CA ASP A 103 19.80 20.00 -4.79
C ASP A 103 20.56 20.74 -3.69
N TRP A 104 20.05 20.66 -2.47
CA TRP A 104 20.64 21.32 -1.31
C TRP A 104 22.07 20.83 -1.03
N GLN A 105 22.39 19.57 -1.34
CA GLN A 105 23.72 19.05 -1.11
C GLN A 105 24.72 19.64 -2.10
N GLY A 106 24.38 19.76 -3.39
CA GLY A 106 25.22 20.47 -4.35
C GLY A 106 25.52 21.91 -3.91
N GLU A 107 24.58 22.57 -3.24
CA GLU A 107 24.80 23.90 -2.67
C GLU A 107 25.70 23.90 -1.44
N VAL A 108 25.45 22.98 -0.50
CA VAL A 108 26.29 22.81 0.70
C VAL A 108 27.73 22.50 0.30
N MET A 109 27.93 21.62 -0.69
CA MET A 109 29.26 21.21 -1.16
C MET A 109 30.03 22.35 -1.83
N LYS A 110 29.37 23.37 -2.41
CA LYS A 110 30.04 24.58 -2.92
C LYS A 110 30.69 25.41 -1.82
N GLY A 111 30.19 25.30 -0.58
CA GLY A 111 30.75 25.99 0.57
C GLY A 111 32.03 25.36 1.12
N TYR A 112 32.37 24.14 0.71
CA TYR A 112 33.58 23.46 1.12
C TYR A 112 34.69 23.65 0.09
N LYS A 113 35.92 23.82 0.57
CA LYS A 113 37.10 23.77 -0.29
C LYS A 113 37.37 22.33 -0.69
N GLU A 114 37.89 22.16 -1.90
CA GLU A 114 38.18 20.84 -2.47
C GLU A 114 39.15 20.03 -1.58
N GLU A 115 40.10 20.72 -0.94
CA GLU A 115 41.03 20.17 0.06
C GLU A 115 40.32 19.62 1.32
N ASP A 116 39.33 20.33 1.84
CA ASP A 116 38.57 19.92 3.02
C ASP A 116 37.69 18.70 2.71
N VAL A 117 37.07 18.69 1.51
CA VAL A 117 36.30 17.54 1.02
C VAL A 117 37.22 16.33 0.82
N ALA A 118 38.40 16.54 0.23
CA ALA A 118 39.39 15.48 0.03
C ALA A 118 39.86 14.89 1.36
N ASN A 119 40.02 15.71 2.40
CA ASN A 119 40.39 15.23 3.74
C ASN A 119 39.23 14.51 4.46
N MET A 120 37.98 14.83 4.12
CA MET A 120 36.77 14.24 4.70
C MET A 120 36.33 12.91 4.05
N ILE A 121 36.91 12.53 2.90
CA ILE A 121 36.58 11.25 2.24
C ILE A 121 36.73 10.10 3.25
N THR A 122 35.71 9.25 3.36
CA THR A 122 35.65 8.13 4.32
C THR A 122 36.91 7.27 4.29
N PHE A 123 37.57 7.13 3.14
CA PHE A 123 38.85 6.43 3.01
C PHE A 123 40.02 7.12 3.72
N ASN A 124 40.09 8.44 3.72
CA ASN A 124 41.12 9.19 4.47
C ASN A 124 40.82 9.16 5.96
N VAL A 125 39.53 9.27 6.35
CA VAL A 125 39.11 9.09 7.75
C VAL A 125 39.40 7.68 8.25
N GLN A 126 39.08 6.64 7.46
CA GLN A 126 39.39 5.25 7.78
C GLN A 126 40.91 5.00 7.85
N ARG A 127 41.69 5.54 6.90
CA ARG A 127 43.17 5.45 6.93
C ARG A 127 43.74 6.15 8.17
N ASN A 128 43.23 7.34 8.48
CA ASN A 128 43.65 8.10 9.67
C ASN A 128 43.24 7.38 10.95
N LEU A 129 42.05 6.76 11.02
CA LEU A 129 41.60 5.97 12.16
C LEU A 129 42.46 4.72 12.37
N VAL A 130 42.82 4.01 11.30
CA VAL A 130 43.76 2.88 11.39
C VAL A 130 45.13 3.35 11.87
N TYR A 131 45.59 4.52 11.42
CA TYR A 131 46.86 5.11 11.86
C TYR A 131 46.82 5.57 13.33
N TYR A 132 45.70 6.12 13.80
CA TYR A 132 45.52 6.58 15.18
C TYR A 132 45.25 5.44 16.16
N CYS A 133 44.52 4.39 15.77
CA CYS A 133 44.27 3.21 16.60
C CYS A 133 45.38 2.15 16.51
N GLY A 134 46.28 2.26 15.53
CA GLY A 134 47.45 1.37 15.38
C GLY A 134 48.73 1.88 16.02
N ARG A 135 48.69 3.03 16.70
CA ARG A 135 49.72 3.56 17.61
C ARG A 135 49.29 3.32 19.05
#